data_AF-A0A068S056-F1
#
_entry.id   AF-A0A068S056-F1
#
_cell.length_a   1.000
_cell.length_b   1.000
_cell.length_c   1.000
_cell.angle_alpha   90.00
_cell.angle_beta   90.00
_cell.angle_gamma   90.00
#
_symmetry.space_group_name_H-M   'P 1'
#
loop_
_entity.id
_entity.type
_entity.pdbx_description
1 polymer ?
#
loop_
_entity_poly.entity_id
_entity_poly.type
_entity_poly.pdbx_seq_one_letter_code
_entity_poly.pdbx_strand_id
1 'polypeptide(L)'
;MKASSTPSSSPTSVGPSMQFEGKGHRYNAPSRSRFTSMLLREHTYVAFLTLTSMYYRVMGVISPSGILNQELELCSQVNWYLQGKFFVGAFPPLSGMMYTYLAHQLGYKGEQTVYYPGQILDTFPIEDLRVFSAMLGSLLVPTTYLIVRVLGHGCLAASMAAGLIIFGKSIDIQT
;
A
#
# COMPACT_ATOMS: atom_id res chain seq x y z
N MET A 1 28.54 -71.99 -68.16
CA MET A 1 29.66 -71.20 -68.72
C MET A 1 30.21 -70.30 -67.62
N LYS A 2 31.54 -70.39 -67.37
CA LYS A 2 32.44 -69.42 -66.70
C LYS A 2 32.34 -68.05 -67.42
N ALA A 3 32.69 -66.85 -66.91
CA ALA A 3 33.48 -66.39 -65.77
C ALA A 3 33.30 -64.85 -65.56
N SER A 4 33.79 -64.36 -64.39
CA SER A 4 34.50 -63.08 -64.11
C SER A 4 33.77 -61.73 -64.27
N SER A 5 33.93 -60.69 -63.45
CA SER A 5 34.94 -60.30 -62.43
C SER A 5 34.42 -59.13 -61.55
N THR A 6 34.84 -59.09 -60.28
CA THR A 6 34.79 -57.98 -59.29
C THR A 6 35.71 -56.78 -59.67
N PRO A 7 35.91 -55.67 -58.87
CA PRO A 7 35.30 -55.14 -57.62
C PRO A 7 35.09 -53.58 -57.58
N SER A 8 34.74 -53.07 -56.39
CA SER A 8 34.93 -51.69 -55.87
C SER A 8 33.78 -50.70 -56.13
N SER A 9 33.39 -49.80 -55.23
CA SER A 9 33.91 -49.32 -53.95
C SER A 9 32.78 -48.58 -53.22
N SER A 10 32.66 -48.75 -51.90
CA SER A 10 32.02 -47.76 -51.03
C SER A 10 33.03 -46.64 -50.74
N PRO A 11 32.61 -45.37 -50.68
CA PRO A 11 32.39 -44.73 -49.37
C PRO A 11 31.18 -43.75 -49.49
N THR A 12 30.62 -43.04 -48.52
CA THR A 12 31.07 -42.48 -47.25
C THR A 12 29.81 -42.16 -46.46
N SER A 13 29.76 -42.63 -45.22
CA SER A 13 28.79 -42.24 -44.21
C SER A 13 29.00 -40.80 -43.74
N VAL A 14 27.98 -40.27 -43.06
CA VAL A 14 28.02 -39.13 -42.14
C VAL A 14 27.80 -37.75 -42.78
N GLY A 15 26.53 -37.43 -43.03
CA GLY A 15 26.05 -36.06 -42.76
C GLY A 15 25.89 -35.88 -41.24
N PRO A 16 26.13 -34.69 -40.66
CA PRO A 16 26.00 -34.49 -39.23
C PRO A 16 24.53 -34.61 -38.84
N SER A 17 24.14 -35.73 -38.24
CA SER A 17 22.88 -35.87 -37.53
C SER A 17 22.95 -34.94 -36.32
N MET A 18 22.47 -33.72 -36.48
CA MET A 18 22.30 -32.74 -35.40
C MET A 18 21.22 -33.30 -34.46
N GLN A 19 21.65 -34.14 -33.51
CA GLN A 19 20.85 -34.57 -32.38
C GLN A 19 20.60 -33.33 -31.53
N PHE A 20 19.51 -32.63 -31.79
CA PHE A 20 18.95 -31.72 -30.79
C PHE A 20 18.49 -32.60 -29.63
N GLU A 21 19.36 -32.75 -28.62
CA GLU A 21 18.96 -33.27 -27.31
C GLU A 21 17.95 -32.28 -26.74
N GLY A 22 16.69 -32.52 -27.09
CA GLY A 22 15.53 -31.82 -26.55
C GLY A 22 15.42 -32.17 -25.09
N LYS A 23 16.21 -31.51 -24.24
CA LYS A 23 15.88 -31.33 -22.82
C LYS A 23 14.59 -30.53 -22.79
N GLY A 24 13.47 -31.24 -22.93
CA GLY A 24 12.15 -30.72 -22.66
C GLY A 24 12.16 -30.20 -21.24
N HIS A 25 12.35 -28.90 -21.07
CA HIS A 25 12.10 -28.22 -19.82
C HIS A 25 10.62 -28.40 -19.55
N ARG A 26 10.29 -29.45 -18.77
CA ARG A 26 8.94 -29.66 -18.26
C ARG A 26 8.62 -28.43 -17.43
N TYR A 27 7.83 -27.52 -17.97
CA TYR A 27 7.16 -26.48 -17.20
C TYR A 27 6.21 -27.21 -16.24
N ASN A 28 6.74 -27.60 -15.09
CA ASN A 28 5.92 -28.07 -13.99
C ASN A 28 5.12 -26.86 -13.53
N ALA A 29 3.86 -26.78 -13.99
CA ALA A 29 2.92 -25.80 -13.47
C ALA A 29 2.97 -25.87 -11.93
N PRO A 30 3.14 -24.73 -11.24
CA PRO A 30 3.20 -24.75 -9.79
C PRO A 30 1.94 -25.42 -9.27
N SER A 31 2.11 -26.53 -8.55
CA SER A 31 0.99 -27.24 -7.92
C SER A 31 0.11 -26.23 -7.19
N ARG A 32 -1.21 -26.34 -7.37
CA ARG A 32 -2.22 -25.45 -6.77
C ARG A 32 -1.98 -25.25 -5.27
N SER A 33 -1.41 -26.25 -4.57
CA SER A 33 -1.04 -26.16 -3.15
C SER A 33 0.18 -25.27 -2.86
N ARG A 34 1.15 -25.17 -3.77
CA ARG A 34 2.30 -24.26 -3.63
C ARG A 34 1.91 -22.80 -3.87
N PHE A 35 0.96 -22.56 -4.76
CA PHE A 35 0.43 -21.21 -4.98
C PHE A 35 -0.36 -20.71 -3.77
N THR A 36 -1.23 -21.55 -3.20
CA THR A 36 -1.99 -21.18 -1.99
C THR A 36 -1.08 -20.93 -0.79
N SER A 37 -0.02 -21.72 -0.59
CA SER A 37 0.91 -21.51 0.52
C SER A 37 1.77 -20.25 0.36
N MET A 38 2.12 -19.88 -0.87
CA MET A 38 2.76 -18.58 -1.14
C MET A 38 1.83 -17.41 -0.84
N LEU A 39 0.57 -17.48 -1.27
CA LEU A 39 -0.42 -16.42 -1.00
C LEU A 39 -0.74 -16.26 0.49
N LEU A 40 -0.90 -17.38 1.21
CA LEU A 40 -1.12 -17.37 2.66
C LEU A 40 0.05 -16.71 3.39
N ARG A 41 1.28 -17.06 3.01
CA ARG A 41 2.49 -16.48 3.59
C ARG A 41 2.58 -14.98 3.32
N GLU A 42 2.23 -14.54 2.12
CA GLU A 42 2.17 -13.11 1.76
C GLU A 42 1.12 -12.36 2.58
N HIS A 43 -0.07 -12.94 2.76
CA HIS A 43 -1.11 -12.35 3.60
C HIS A 43 -0.65 -12.23 5.06
N THR A 44 0.10 -13.22 5.58
CA THR A 44 0.67 -13.12 6.94
C THR A 44 1.64 -11.94 7.07
N TYR A 45 2.50 -11.71 6.09
CA TYR A 45 3.42 -10.56 6.10
C TYR A 45 2.69 -9.22 6.05
N VAL A 46 1.66 -9.11 5.19
CA VAL A 46 0.84 -7.89 5.11
C VAL A 46 0.07 -7.65 6.40
N ALA A 47 -0.54 -8.69 6.97
CA ALA A 47 -1.26 -8.59 8.23
C ALA A 47 -0.34 -8.13 9.36
N PHE A 48 0.87 -8.72 9.46
CA PHE A 48 1.87 -8.31 10.44
C PHE A 48 2.28 -6.85 10.28
N LEU A 49 2.65 -6.43 9.06
CA LEU A 49 3.03 -5.03 8.77
C LEU A 49 1.89 -4.05 9.07
N THR A 50 0.66 -4.41 8.73
CA THR A 50 -0.53 -3.57 8.98
C THR A 50 -0.75 -3.41 10.48
N LEU A 51 -0.67 -4.49 11.26
CA LEU A 51 -0.87 -4.47 12.71
C LEU A 51 0.24 -3.66 13.42
N THR A 52 1.50 -3.86 13.02
CA THR A 52 2.62 -3.05 13.48
C THR A 52 2.43 -1.57 13.14
N SER A 53 2.00 -1.24 11.92
CA SER A 53 1.76 0.15 11.51
C SER A 53 0.61 0.81 12.28
N MET A 54 -0.46 0.05 12.55
CA MET A 54 -1.61 0.52 13.31
C MET A 54 -1.21 0.81 14.75
N TYR A 55 -0.41 -0.08 15.36
CA TYR A 55 0.13 0.13 16.71
C TYR A 55 0.94 1.44 16.81
N TYR A 56 1.90 1.65 15.91
CA TYR A 56 2.72 2.88 15.92
C TYR A 56 1.88 4.15 15.70
N ARG A 57 0.84 4.09 14.86
CA ARG A 57 -0.04 5.25 14.61
C ARG A 57 -0.93 5.58 15.80
N VAL A 58 -1.49 4.58 16.47
CA VAL A 58 -2.34 4.78 17.66
C VAL A 58 -1.52 5.37 18.82
N MET A 59 -0.27 4.95 18.99
CA MET A 59 0.63 5.54 19.99
C MET A 59 0.96 7.01 19.70
N GLY A 60 1.02 7.41 18.43
CA GLY A 60 1.25 8.80 18.03
C GLY A 60 0.06 9.73 18.31
N VAL A 61 -1.18 9.24 18.15
CA VAL A 61 -2.41 10.03 18.31
C VAL A 61 -2.60 10.55 19.75
N ILE A 62 -2.07 9.85 20.74
CA ILE A 62 -2.26 10.13 22.17
C ILE A 62 -1.43 11.35 22.64
N SER A 63 -0.47 11.84 21.84
CA SER A 63 0.62 12.67 22.37
C SER A 63 0.38 14.19 22.51
N PRO A 64 -0.60 14.85 21.85
CA PRO A 64 -0.89 16.26 22.16
C PRO A 64 -2.35 16.52 22.60
N SER A 65 -2.52 17.15 23.76
CA SER A 65 -3.82 17.69 24.24
C SER A 65 -4.20 19.02 23.58
N GLY A 66 -3.26 19.69 22.88
CA GLY A 66 -3.49 20.95 22.18
C GLY A 66 -3.80 20.76 20.69
N ILE A 67 -4.58 21.70 20.14
CA ILE A 67 -4.83 21.81 18.70
C ILE A 67 -3.55 22.26 17.99
N LEU A 68 -3.08 21.48 17.02
CA LEU A 68 -1.98 21.88 16.14
C LEU A 68 -2.45 22.94 15.14
N ASN A 69 -1.54 23.75 14.63
CA ASN A 69 -1.85 24.78 13.64
C ASN A 69 -2.58 24.21 12.40
N GLN A 70 -2.19 23.02 11.95
CA GLN A 70 -2.87 22.34 10.82
C GLN A 70 -4.29 21.87 11.16
N GLU A 71 -4.55 21.54 12.43
CA GLU A 71 -5.89 21.17 12.89
C GLU A 71 -6.78 22.41 13.07
N LEU A 72 -6.20 23.55 13.43
CA LEU A 72 -6.91 24.83 13.53
C LEU A 72 -7.46 25.27 12.16
N GLU A 73 -6.61 25.20 11.13
CA GLU A 73 -6.99 25.51 9.76
C GLU A 73 -8.06 24.52 9.26
N LEU A 74 -7.90 23.23 9.56
CA LEU A 74 -8.89 22.21 9.24
C LEU A 74 -10.24 22.46 9.95
N CYS A 75 -10.23 22.75 11.24
CA CYS A 75 -11.45 22.97 12.02
C CYS A 75 -12.20 24.21 11.53
N SER A 76 -11.45 25.28 11.23
CA SER A 76 -12.00 26.47 10.57
C SER A 76 -12.67 26.07 9.25
N GLN A 77 -11.97 25.31 8.39
CA GLN A 77 -12.49 24.81 7.13
C GLN A 77 -13.80 24.03 7.30
N VAL A 78 -13.85 23.12 8.28
CA VAL A 78 -15.04 22.31 8.59
C VAL A 78 -16.22 23.17 9.02
N ASN A 79 -15.99 24.19 9.85
CA ASN A 79 -17.03 25.14 10.27
C ASN A 79 -17.59 25.92 9.08
N TRP A 80 -16.73 26.43 8.19
CA TRP A 80 -17.19 27.14 6.99
C TRP A 80 -18.06 26.24 6.10
N TYR A 81 -17.70 24.95 5.95
CA TYR A 81 -18.50 23.98 5.22
C TYR A 81 -19.84 23.67 5.89
N LEU A 82 -19.89 23.47 7.21
CA LEU A 82 -21.15 23.23 7.94
C LEU A 82 -22.08 24.45 7.88
N GLN A 83 -21.52 25.65 7.88
CA GLN A 83 -22.27 26.90 7.75
C GLN A 83 -22.65 27.25 6.30
N GLY A 84 -22.21 26.47 5.31
CA GLY A 84 -22.49 26.73 3.89
C GLY A 84 -21.84 28.01 3.35
N LYS A 85 -20.75 28.49 3.97
CA LYS A 85 -20.05 29.71 3.55
C LYS A 85 -18.93 29.39 2.57
N PHE A 86 -18.87 30.14 1.48
CA PHE A 86 -17.77 30.04 0.52
C PHE A 86 -16.49 30.62 1.13
N PHE A 87 -15.41 29.85 1.08
CA PHE A 87 -14.08 30.29 1.48
C PHE A 87 -13.08 29.90 0.39
N VAL A 88 -12.02 30.69 0.25
CA VAL A 88 -10.91 30.37 -0.65
C VAL A 88 -9.83 29.72 0.19
N GLY A 89 -9.80 28.38 0.20
CA GLY A 89 -8.82 27.60 0.95
C GLY A 89 -7.48 27.49 0.22
N ALA A 90 -6.39 27.35 0.98
CA ALA A 90 -5.06 27.02 0.45
C ALA A 90 -4.90 25.53 0.12
N PHE A 91 -5.74 24.66 0.70
CA PHE A 91 -5.69 23.21 0.55
C PHE A 91 -6.78 22.66 -0.38
N PRO A 92 -6.59 21.46 -0.94
CA PRO A 92 -7.61 20.78 -1.74
C PRO A 92 -8.92 20.62 -0.95
N PRO A 93 -10.08 20.92 -1.57
CA PRO A 93 -11.37 20.95 -0.87
C PRO A 93 -11.84 19.58 -0.39
N LEU A 94 -11.34 18.50 -1.00
CA LEU A 94 -11.77 17.12 -0.73
C LEU A 94 -11.51 16.71 0.73
N SER A 95 -10.36 17.10 1.29
CA SER A 95 -10.02 16.77 2.68
C SER A 95 -11.05 17.37 3.63
N GLY A 96 -11.27 18.68 3.56
CA GLY A 96 -12.20 19.37 4.46
C GLY A 96 -13.64 18.90 4.31
N MET A 97 -14.12 18.58 3.09
CA MET A 97 -15.45 18.00 2.89
C MET A 97 -15.60 16.63 3.58
N MET A 98 -14.57 15.79 3.51
CA MET A 98 -14.59 14.47 4.15
C MET A 98 -14.66 14.59 5.67
N TYR A 99 -13.87 15.51 6.25
CA TYR A 99 -13.91 15.79 7.68
C TYR A 99 -15.22 16.45 8.12
N THR A 100 -15.83 17.31 7.30
CA THR A 100 -17.17 17.85 7.55
C THR A 100 -18.23 16.77 7.62
N TYR A 101 -18.19 15.79 6.71
CA TYR A 101 -19.12 14.66 6.74
C TYR A 101 -18.98 13.83 8.02
N LEU A 102 -17.74 13.56 8.44
CA LEU A 102 -17.48 12.84 9.69
C LEU A 102 -17.92 13.62 10.92
N ALA A 103 -17.62 14.92 10.98
CA ALA A 103 -18.07 15.78 12.06
C ALA A 103 -19.61 15.85 12.13
N HIS A 104 -20.29 15.91 10.99
CA HIS A 104 -21.75 15.82 10.92
C HIS A 104 -22.27 14.47 11.42
N GLN A 105 -21.62 13.35 11.08
CA GLN A 105 -21.99 12.03 11.58
C GLN A 105 -21.82 11.89 13.11
N LEU A 106 -20.88 12.64 13.69
CA LEU A 106 -20.64 12.72 15.12
C LEU A 106 -21.56 13.75 15.82
N GLY A 107 -22.46 14.40 15.08
CA GLY A 107 -23.44 15.34 15.64
C GLY A 107 -22.92 16.77 15.84
N TYR A 108 -21.75 17.11 15.31
CA TYR A 108 -21.21 18.46 15.41
C TYR A 108 -21.90 19.42 14.42
N LYS A 109 -22.44 20.52 14.94
CA LYS A 109 -23.24 21.50 14.16
C LYS A 109 -22.47 22.72 13.65
N GLY A 110 -21.16 22.81 13.91
CA GLY A 110 -20.35 23.91 13.36
C GLY A 110 -20.53 25.26 14.05
N GLU A 111 -20.98 25.27 15.30
CA GLU A 111 -21.23 26.50 16.06
C GLU A 111 -20.02 27.01 16.87
N GLN A 112 -18.97 26.20 17.07
CA GLN A 112 -17.77 26.65 17.79
C GLN A 112 -16.73 27.23 16.83
N THR A 113 -16.61 28.55 16.81
CA THR A 113 -15.50 29.25 16.14
C THR A 113 -14.21 29.09 16.94
N VAL A 114 -13.17 28.54 16.32
CA VAL A 114 -11.85 28.38 16.93
C VAL A 114 -11.02 29.63 16.67
N TYR A 115 -10.48 30.24 17.72
CA TYR A 115 -9.76 31.52 17.60
C TYR A 115 -8.24 31.38 17.68
N TYR A 116 -7.74 30.38 18.42
CA TYR A 116 -6.30 30.21 18.66
C TYR A 116 -5.88 28.73 18.67
N PRO A 117 -4.65 28.41 18.20
CA PRO A 117 -4.10 27.08 18.34
C PRO A 117 -3.90 26.74 19.82
N GLY A 118 -4.26 25.53 20.23
CA GLY A 118 -4.26 25.09 21.64
C GLY A 118 -5.56 25.33 22.42
N GLN A 119 -6.62 25.89 21.82
CA GLN A 119 -7.93 25.97 22.47
C GLN A 119 -8.54 24.57 22.66
N ILE A 120 -9.04 24.26 23.85
CA ILE A 120 -9.79 23.02 24.07
C ILE A 120 -11.20 23.23 23.50
N LEU A 121 -11.59 22.41 22.53
CA LEU A 121 -12.93 22.44 21.93
C LEU A 121 -13.75 21.30 22.52
N ASP A 122 -14.66 21.63 23.45
CA ASP A 122 -15.51 20.62 24.10
C ASP A 122 -16.50 19.94 23.14
N THR A 123 -16.88 20.60 22.03
CA THR A 123 -17.88 20.03 21.10
C THR A 123 -17.28 19.53 19.79
N PHE A 124 -16.03 19.85 19.48
CA PHE A 124 -15.40 19.34 18.25
C PHE A 124 -14.74 17.99 18.54
N PRO A 125 -15.12 16.91 17.85
CA PRO A 125 -14.57 15.58 18.10
C PRO A 125 -13.17 15.42 17.47
N ILE A 126 -12.18 16.15 17.99
CA ILE A 126 -10.79 16.14 17.48
C ILE A 126 -10.22 14.72 17.52
N GLU A 127 -10.48 13.99 18.60
CA GLU A 127 -10.00 12.63 18.81
C GLU A 127 -10.48 11.68 17.71
N ASP A 128 -11.77 11.73 17.37
CA ASP A 128 -12.35 10.89 16.31
C ASP A 128 -11.76 11.23 14.94
N LEU A 129 -11.55 12.50 14.64
CA LEU A 129 -10.91 12.94 13.40
C LEU A 129 -9.45 12.45 13.32
N ARG A 130 -8.71 12.45 14.43
CA ARG A 130 -7.35 11.90 14.50
C ARG A 130 -7.33 10.39 14.31
N VAL A 131 -8.25 9.66 14.95
CA VAL A 131 -8.40 8.21 14.77
C VAL A 131 -8.74 7.89 13.31
N PHE A 132 -9.61 8.69 12.68
CA PHE A 132 -9.94 8.55 11.28
C PHE A 132 -8.72 8.73 10.37
N SER A 133 -7.92 9.78 10.60
CA SER A 133 -6.65 10.00 9.88
C SER A 133 -5.66 8.84 10.10
N ALA A 134 -5.57 8.32 11.33
CA ALA A 134 -4.73 7.18 11.68
C ALA A 134 -5.18 5.89 10.95
N MET A 135 -6.49 5.66 10.81
CA MET A 135 -7.07 4.54 10.06
C MET A 135 -6.75 4.63 8.56
N LEU A 136 -6.90 5.81 7.94
CA LEU A 136 -6.51 6.00 6.54
C LEU A 136 -5.00 5.77 6.34
N GLY A 137 -4.19 6.24 7.29
CA GLY A 137 -2.75 6.03 7.29
C GLY A 137 -2.34 4.56 7.46
N SER A 138 -3.08 3.76 8.23
CA SER A 138 -2.81 2.33 8.38
C SER A 138 -3.20 1.55 7.13
N LEU A 139 -4.28 1.96 6.44
CA LEU A 139 -4.73 1.38 5.17
C LEU A 139 -3.75 1.64 4.00
N LEU A 140 -2.93 2.70 4.09
CA LEU A 140 -1.90 2.98 3.10
C LEU A 140 -0.81 1.89 3.06
N VAL A 141 -0.52 1.23 4.18
CA VAL A 141 0.51 0.18 4.28
C VAL A 141 0.19 -1.05 3.44
N PRO A 142 -0.98 -1.72 3.59
CA PRO A 142 -1.35 -2.84 2.73
C PRO A 142 -1.55 -2.41 1.28
N THR A 143 -2.02 -1.18 1.03
CA THR A 143 -2.16 -0.63 -0.33
C THR A 143 -0.80 -0.52 -1.02
N THR A 144 0.21 0.00 -0.33
CA THR A 144 1.58 0.11 -0.85
C THR A 144 2.16 -1.28 -1.16
N TYR A 145 1.95 -2.26 -0.27
CA TYR A 145 2.38 -3.62 -0.52
C TYR A 145 1.71 -4.20 -1.78
N LEU A 146 0.40 -4.04 -1.94
CA LEU A 146 -0.35 -4.49 -3.11
C LEU A 146 0.17 -3.84 -4.40
N ILE A 147 0.44 -2.53 -4.38
CA ILE A 147 0.99 -1.81 -5.54
C ILE A 147 2.33 -2.42 -5.97
N VAL A 148 3.25 -2.64 -5.02
CA VAL A 148 4.57 -3.21 -5.33
C VAL A 148 4.46 -4.65 -5.85
N ARG A 149 3.47 -5.41 -5.36
CA ARG A 149 3.18 -6.76 -5.89
C ARG A 149 2.61 -6.72 -7.31
N VAL A 150 1.70 -5.78 -7.61
CA VAL A 150 1.17 -5.56 -8.97
C VAL A 150 2.27 -5.13 -9.93
N LEU A 151 3.27 -4.38 -9.46
CA LEU A 151 4.46 -4.00 -10.22
C LEU A 151 5.44 -5.18 -10.46
N GLY A 152 5.11 -6.41 -10.07
CA GLY A 152 5.89 -7.61 -10.36
C GLY A 152 7.12 -7.82 -9.46
N HIS A 153 7.23 -7.09 -8.35
CA HIS A 153 8.37 -7.20 -7.45
C HIS A 153 8.21 -8.35 -6.43
N GLY A 154 9.35 -8.89 -5.98
CA GLY A 154 9.41 -9.95 -4.99
C GLY A 154 8.92 -9.52 -3.60
N CYS A 155 8.55 -10.48 -2.76
CA CYS A 155 7.99 -10.23 -1.42
C CYS A 155 8.90 -9.37 -0.53
N LEU A 156 10.23 -9.55 -0.64
CA LEU A 156 11.21 -8.77 0.13
C LEU A 156 11.22 -7.29 -0.25
N ALA A 157 11.13 -6.97 -1.54
CA ALA A 157 11.05 -5.59 -2.01
C ALA A 157 9.76 -4.92 -1.55
N ALA A 158 8.63 -5.64 -1.62
CA ALA A 158 7.34 -5.15 -1.13
C ALA A 158 7.34 -4.91 0.39
N SER A 159 7.97 -5.80 1.18
CA SER A 159 8.09 -5.61 2.63
C SER A 159 9.01 -4.44 3.00
N MET A 160 10.11 -4.23 2.26
CA MET A 160 11.00 -3.09 2.47
C MET A 160 10.31 -1.77 2.15
N ALA A 161 9.57 -1.70 1.03
CA ALA A 161 8.78 -0.52 0.67
C ALA A 161 7.74 -0.17 1.74
N ALA A 162 6.99 -1.17 2.23
CA ALA A 162 6.04 -0.97 3.31
C ALA A 162 6.72 -0.53 4.62
N GLY A 163 7.87 -1.13 4.97
CA GLY A 163 8.67 -0.73 6.12
C GLY A 163 9.13 0.73 6.06
N LEU A 164 9.62 1.17 4.90
CA LEU A 164 10.02 2.57 4.67
C LEU A 164 8.85 3.55 4.84
N ILE A 165 7.63 3.19 4.45
CA ILE A 165 6.44 4.03 4.67
C ILE A 165 6.08 4.13 6.15
N ILE A 166 6.23 3.04 6.91
CA ILE A 166 5.97 3.03 8.36
C ILE A 166 6.96 3.96 9.07
N PHE A 167 8.26 3.80 8.82
CA PHE A 167 9.30 4.61 9.48
C PHE A 167 9.40 6.04 8.95
N GLY A 168 9.23 6.22 7.64
CA GLY A 168 9.36 7.52 6.98
C GLY A 168 8.26 8.51 7.38
N LYS A 169 7.12 8.03 7.90
CA LYS A 169 6.03 8.88 8.39
C LYS A 169 5.92 8.95 9.90
N SER A 170 6.54 8.03 10.65
CA SER A 170 6.56 8.10 12.12
C SER A 170 7.51 9.16 12.68
N ILE A 171 8.45 9.65 11.85
CA ILE A 171 9.45 10.63 12.29
C ILE A 171 8.92 12.08 12.22
N ASP A 172 7.85 12.34 11.46
CA ASP A 172 7.20 13.64 11.36
C ASP A 172 5.93 13.66 12.22
N ILE A 173 6.10 13.64 13.54
CA ILE A 173 5.03 13.90 14.50
C ILE A 173 4.81 15.42 14.71
N GLN A 174 5.63 16.29 14.11
CA GLN A 174 5.50 17.75 14.22
C GLN A 174 6.01 18.49 12.98
N THR A 175 5.14 18.77 12.02
CA THR A 175 5.23 19.95 11.13
C THR A 175 3.83 20.34 10.73
#